data_AF-A0A3D5K6Z1-F1
#
_entry.id   AF-A0A3D5K6Z1-F1
#
_cell.length_a   1.000
_cell.length_b   1.000
_cell.length_c   1.000
_cell.angle_alpha   90.00
_cell.angle_beta   90.00
_cell.angle_gamma   90.00
#
_symmetry.space_group_name_H-M   'P 1'
#
loop_
_entity.id
_entity.type
_entity.pdbx_description
1 polymer ?
#
loop_
_entity_poly.entity_id
_entity_poly.type
_entity_poly.pdbx_seq_one_letter_code
_entity_poly.pdbx_strand_id
1 'polypeptide(L)'
;VQNAQKAGALGIRVQCSGRLGGAEMSRTEWYREGRVPLHTLRADIDYGFREARTTYGRIGVKVWIYKGEILPYKSVLEDKITKEAAMAVGETSGQTKPRTVVSSAAAPRRPEAAEVAATEPPAPEVTEADPAPLVKEGDAEFEKLLAEEEAIEASTKENHETPHFRGGDGD
;
A
#
# COMPACT_ATOMS: atom_id res chain seq x y z
N VAL A 1 25.38 7.54 -4.44
CA VAL A 1 25.67 7.32 -3.00
C VAL A 1 25.49 8.62 -2.22
N GLN A 2 26.31 9.65 -2.50
CA GLN A 2 26.22 10.98 -1.86
C GLN A 2 24.82 11.61 -1.84
N ASN A 3 24.03 11.50 -2.91
CA ASN A 3 22.66 12.04 -2.94
C ASN A 3 21.74 11.38 -1.90
N ALA A 4 21.90 10.07 -1.66
CA ALA A 4 21.12 9.37 -0.64
C ALA A 4 21.55 9.75 0.77
N GLN A 5 22.86 9.96 0.98
CA GLN A 5 23.40 10.49 2.24
C GLN A 5 22.82 11.89 2.54
N LYS A 6 22.80 12.77 1.52
CA LYS A 6 22.21 14.12 1.62
C LYS A 6 20.70 14.08 1.87
N ALA A 7 20.01 13.06 1.36
CA ALA A 7 18.59 12.85 1.61
C ALA A 7 18.28 12.31 3.03
N GLY A 8 19.29 12.12 3.88
CA GLY A 8 19.11 11.70 5.27
C GLY A 8 19.19 10.19 5.51
N ALA A 9 19.65 9.40 4.54
CA ALA A 9 19.91 7.99 4.78
C ALA A 9 21.07 7.80 5.78
N LEU A 10 20.87 6.99 6.81
CA LEU A 10 21.88 6.68 7.83
C LEU A 10 22.99 5.76 7.30
N GLY A 11 22.69 5.03 6.23
CA GLY A 11 23.70 4.32 5.46
C GLY A 11 23.18 3.79 4.15
N ILE A 12 24.09 3.56 3.22
CA ILE A 12 23.80 3.06 1.89
C ILE A 12 24.89 2.08 1.45
N ARG A 13 24.48 0.99 0.82
CA ARG A 13 25.35 0.08 0.08
C ARG A 13 24.83 -0.04 -1.35
N VAL A 14 25.70 0.15 -2.32
CA VAL A 14 25.41 -0.06 -3.74
C VAL A 14 26.36 -1.13 -4.24
N GLN A 15 25.84 -2.17 -4.87
CA GLN A 15 26.63 -3.23 -5.50
C GLN A 15 26.22 -3.36 -6.97
N CYS A 16 27.19 -3.19 -7.84
CA CYS A 16 27.04 -3.35 -9.28
C CYS A 16 27.78 -4.62 -9.72
N SER A 17 27.12 -5.45 -10.51
CA SER A 17 27.67 -6.72 -10.99
C SER A 17 27.47 -6.85 -12.49
N GLY A 18 28.49 -7.32 -13.20
CA GLY A 18 28.46 -7.56 -14.65
C GLY A 18 29.67 -6.99 -15.36
N ARG A 19 29.53 -6.74 -16.66
CA ARG A 19 30.58 -6.17 -17.52
C ARG A 19 30.67 -4.66 -17.37
N LEU A 20 31.15 -4.21 -16.21
CA LEU A 20 31.21 -2.79 -15.86
C LEU A 20 32.16 -2.06 -16.82
N GLY A 21 31.70 -0.92 -17.38
CA GLY A 21 32.48 -0.14 -18.34
C GLY A 21 32.75 -0.81 -19.69
N GLY A 22 32.09 -1.94 -20.00
CA GLY A 22 32.33 -2.69 -21.24
C GLY A 22 33.52 -3.66 -21.18
N ALA A 23 34.09 -3.90 -19.99
CA ALA A 23 35.16 -4.86 -19.79
C ALA A 23 34.78 -6.26 -20.33
N GLU A 24 35.75 -6.99 -20.85
CA GLU A 24 35.55 -8.35 -21.37
C GLU A 24 35.06 -9.31 -20.28
N MET A 25 35.58 -9.16 -19.06
CA MET A 25 35.23 -10.00 -17.92
C MET A 25 34.30 -9.29 -16.94
N SER A 26 33.33 -10.04 -16.39
CA SER A 26 32.39 -9.51 -15.40
C SER A 26 33.07 -9.34 -14.03
N ARG A 27 32.79 -8.21 -13.38
CA ARG A 27 33.25 -7.92 -12.01
C ARG A 27 32.09 -7.48 -11.13
N THR A 28 32.31 -7.55 -9.82
CA THR A 28 31.36 -7.03 -8.83
C THR A 28 32.05 -5.93 -8.02
N GLU A 29 31.58 -4.70 -8.18
CA GLU A 29 32.06 -3.55 -7.43
C GLU A 29 30.98 -3.12 -6.45
N TRP A 30 31.38 -2.82 -5.23
CA TRP A 30 30.47 -2.31 -4.22
C TRP A 30 31.05 -1.08 -3.55
N TYR A 31 30.16 -0.15 -3.22
CA TYR A 31 30.48 1.03 -2.45
C TYR A 31 29.52 1.10 -1.27
N ARG A 32 30.05 1.39 -0.09
CA ARG A 32 29.26 1.52 1.14
C ARG A 32 29.66 2.80 1.85
N GLU A 33 28.66 3.53 2.31
CA GLU A 33 28.81 4.76 3.06
C GLU A 33 27.83 4.72 4.24
N GLY A 34 28.27 5.11 5.44
CA GLY A 34 27.45 5.01 6.66
C GLY A 34 27.26 3.57 7.18
N ARG A 35 26.21 3.37 7.99
CA ARG A 35 25.94 2.11 8.69
C ARG A 35 24.89 1.29 7.94
N VAL A 36 25.19 0.04 7.60
CA VAL A 36 24.22 -0.90 6.96
C VAL A 36 24.29 -2.26 7.66
N PRO A 37 23.55 -2.45 8.76
CA PRO A 37 23.57 -3.68 9.53
C PRO A 37 22.65 -4.76 8.90
N LEU A 38 23.22 -5.69 8.14
CA LEU A 38 22.46 -6.75 7.44
C LEU A 38 21.96 -7.89 8.34
N HIS A 39 22.50 -8.01 9.55
CA HIS A 39 22.13 -9.08 10.49
C HIS A 39 21.07 -8.65 11.50
N THR A 40 20.77 -7.34 11.57
CA THR A 40 19.89 -6.78 12.58
C THR A 40 18.46 -6.73 12.05
N LEU A 41 17.60 -7.67 12.46
CA LEU A 41 16.22 -7.78 11.94
C LEU A 41 15.35 -6.53 12.19
N ARG A 42 15.63 -5.79 13.27
CA ARG A 42 14.94 -4.52 13.61
C ARG A 42 15.37 -3.32 12.76
N ALA A 43 16.38 -3.48 11.91
CA ALA A 43 16.85 -2.41 11.04
C ALA A 43 15.88 -2.24 9.86
N ASP A 44 15.41 -1.01 9.64
CA ASP A 44 14.65 -0.64 8.46
C ASP A 44 15.60 -0.47 7.26
N ILE A 45 15.60 -1.46 6.38
CA ILE A 45 16.47 -1.52 5.21
C ILE A 45 15.62 -1.74 3.97
N ASP A 46 15.59 -0.72 3.11
CA ASP A 46 15.03 -0.88 1.77
C ASP A 46 16.04 -1.60 0.88
N TYR A 47 15.62 -2.70 0.28
CA TYR A 47 16.38 -3.40 -0.76
C TYR A 47 15.72 -3.22 -2.12
N GLY A 48 16.52 -2.83 -3.11
CA GLY A 48 16.12 -2.75 -4.51
C GLY A 48 17.09 -3.48 -5.41
N PHE A 49 16.58 -4.31 -6.32
CA PHE A 49 17.35 -4.91 -7.40
C PHE A 49 16.79 -4.50 -8.75
N ARG A 50 17.68 -4.10 -9.66
CA ARG A 50 17.30 -3.83 -11.05
C ARG A 50 18.41 -4.23 -12.01
N GLU A 51 18.00 -4.79 -13.14
CA GLU A 51 18.88 -5.08 -14.27
C GLU A 51 18.89 -3.91 -15.26
N ALA A 52 20.07 -3.50 -15.68
CA ALA A 52 20.29 -2.59 -16.79
C ALA A 52 20.69 -3.39 -18.03
N ARG A 53 19.95 -3.20 -19.13
CA ARG A 53 20.29 -3.74 -20.45
C ARG A 53 21.26 -2.78 -21.12
N THR A 54 22.47 -3.24 -21.38
CA THR A 54 23.49 -2.48 -22.11
C THR A 54 23.89 -3.23 -23.38
N THR A 55 24.63 -2.57 -24.26
CA THR A 55 25.17 -3.19 -25.49
C THR A 55 26.08 -4.37 -25.19
N TYR A 56 26.79 -4.34 -24.07
CA TYR A 56 27.74 -5.35 -23.64
C TYR A 56 27.10 -6.49 -22.82
N GLY A 57 25.78 -6.42 -22.55
CA GLY A 57 25.06 -7.46 -21.82
C GLY A 57 24.13 -6.90 -20.75
N ARG A 58 23.99 -7.63 -19.64
CA ARG A 58 23.17 -7.19 -18.50
C ARG A 58 24.06 -6.82 -17.31
N ILE A 59 23.73 -5.70 -16.67
CA ILE A 59 24.39 -5.24 -15.45
C ILE A 59 23.34 -5.28 -14.34
N GLY A 60 23.61 -6.04 -13.28
CA GLY A 60 22.76 -6.11 -12.10
C GLY A 60 23.17 -5.08 -11.07
N VAL A 61 22.24 -4.22 -10.65
CA VAL A 61 22.45 -3.22 -9.60
C VAL A 61 21.59 -3.58 -8.39
N LYS A 62 22.24 -3.79 -7.25
CA LYS A 62 21.64 -4.06 -5.94
C LYS A 62 21.90 -2.87 -5.02
N VAL A 63 20.85 -2.34 -4.41
CA VAL A 63 20.93 -1.17 -3.52
C VAL A 63 20.30 -1.54 -2.19
N TRP A 64 20.97 -1.19 -1.10
CA TRP A 64 20.46 -1.22 0.26
C TRP A 64 20.50 0.19 0.84
N ILE A 65 19.38 0.66 1.38
CA ILE A 65 19.26 1.96 2.05
C ILE A 65 18.80 1.71 3.48
N TYR A 66 19.62 2.12 4.45
CA TYR A 66 19.30 2.03 5.87
C TYR A 66 18.68 3.36 6.33
N LYS A 67 17.42 3.30 6.79
CA LYS A 67 16.66 4.46 7.25
C LYS A 67 16.69 4.63 8.77
N GLY A 68 16.95 3.57 9.52
CA GLY A 68 16.90 3.60 10.98
C GLY A 68 16.51 2.25 11.56
N GLU A 69 16.20 2.24 12.86
CA GLU A 69 15.67 1.06 13.54
C GLU A 69 14.19 1.28 13.80
N ILE A 70 13.37 0.27 13.49
CA ILE A 70 11.95 0.29 13.86
C ILE A 70 11.87 -0.23 15.30
N LEU A 71 11.56 0.67 16.22
CA LEU A 71 11.26 0.31 17.60
C LEU A 71 9.77 -0.09 17.65
N PRO A 72 9.42 -1.32 18.07
CA PRO A 72 8.04 -1.79 18.08
C PRO A 72 7.11 -0.96 19.00
N TYR A 73 7.68 -0.17 19.92
CA TYR A 73 6.94 0.69 20.85
C TYR A 73 6.91 2.18 20.48
N LYS A 74 7.65 2.62 19.45
CA LYS A 74 7.47 3.99 18.94
C LYS A 74 6.26 3.99 18.01
N SER A 75 5.15 4.39 18.60
CA SER A 75 3.85 4.36 17.97
C SER A 75 3.84 5.25 16.73
N VAL A 76 3.14 4.77 15.69
CA VAL A 76 2.75 5.51 14.48
C VAL A 76 2.12 6.88 14.81
N LEU A 77 1.70 7.08 16.06
CA LEU A 77 1.17 8.33 16.59
C LEU A 77 2.23 9.41 16.75
N GLU A 78 3.46 9.11 17.20
CA GLU A 78 4.52 10.14 17.35
C GLU A 78 4.93 10.72 15.99
N ASP A 79 5.03 9.86 14.96
CA ASP A 79 5.29 10.30 13.59
C ASP A 79 4.11 11.10 13.00
N LYS A 80 2.86 10.74 13.33
CA LYS A 80 1.68 11.52 12.92
C LYS A 80 1.62 12.87 13.61
N ILE A 81 1.86 12.91 14.92
CA ILE A 81 1.86 14.13 15.73
C ILE A 81 2.96 15.10 15.24
N THR A 82 4.17 14.61 14.98
CA THR A 82 5.26 15.45 14.45
C THR A 82 4.98 15.95 13.03
N LYS A 83 4.38 15.12 12.18
CA LYS A 83 4.02 15.49 10.81
C LYS A 83 2.84 16.47 10.77
N GLU A 84 1.83 16.29 11.63
CA GLU A 84 0.71 17.23 11.81
C GLU A 84 1.18 18.54 12.43
N ALA A 85 2.09 18.51 13.39
CA ALA A 85 2.70 19.72 13.95
C ALA A 85 3.54 20.47 12.89
N ALA A 86 4.32 19.77 12.06
CA ALA A 86 5.04 20.39 10.95
C ALA A 86 4.10 21.00 9.89
N MET A 87 2.95 20.38 9.65
CA MET A 87 1.90 20.90 8.76
C MET A 87 1.16 22.10 9.38
N ALA A 88 1.06 22.16 10.71
CA ALA A 88 0.45 23.27 11.45
C ALA A 88 1.38 24.49 11.60
N VAL A 89 2.71 24.32 11.56
CA VAL A 89 3.70 25.40 11.74
C VAL A 89 3.89 26.27 10.47
N GLY A 90 3.33 25.87 9.32
CA GLY A 90 3.07 26.80 8.20
C GLY A 90 4.31 27.56 7.70
N GLU A 91 5.29 26.85 7.12
CA GLU A 91 6.42 27.51 6.45
C GLU A 91 5.99 28.03 5.06
N THR A 92 5.38 29.22 5.04
CA THR A 92 5.16 29.98 3.81
C THR A 92 6.40 30.79 3.48
N SER A 93 7.35 30.19 2.75
CA SER A 93 8.36 30.97 2.04
C SER A 93 8.87 30.22 0.82
N GLY A 94 8.46 30.70 -0.37
CA GLY A 94 9.10 30.34 -1.63
C GLY A 94 8.24 29.58 -2.64
N GLN A 95 7.39 30.33 -3.37
CA GLN A 95 6.83 30.00 -4.68
C GLN A 95 5.85 28.82 -4.78
N THR A 96 4.57 29.14 -4.51
CA THR A 96 3.46 28.40 -5.12
C THR A 96 3.28 28.86 -6.56
N LYS A 97 3.36 27.95 -7.53
CA LYS A 97 2.68 28.10 -8.81
C LYS A 97 1.62 27.00 -8.86
N PRO A 98 0.32 27.30 -8.67
CA PRO A 98 -0.70 26.29 -8.78
C PRO A 98 -0.73 25.80 -10.24
N ARG A 99 -0.51 24.50 -10.47
CA ARG A 99 -0.78 23.90 -11.77
C ARG A 99 -2.28 23.68 -11.88
N THR A 100 -2.88 24.32 -12.86
CA THR A 100 -4.26 24.14 -13.28
C THR A 100 -4.52 22.67 -13.61
N VAL A 101 -5.49 22.07 -12.90
CA VAL A 101 -6.00 20.74 -13.23
C VAL A 101 -6.99 20.92 -14.37
N VAL A 102 -6.62 20.49 -15.57
CA VAL A 102 -7.55 20.43 -16.69
C VAL A 102 -8.38 19.17 -16.52
N SER A 103 -9.67 19.35 -16.23
CA SER A 103 -10.68 18.30 -16.30
C SER A 103 -10.99 18.01 -17.76
N SER A 104 -10.51 16.88 -18.26
CA SER A 104 -11.03 16.25 -19.48
C SER A 104 -11.65 14.91 -19.10
N ALA A 105 -12.98 14.88 -19.16
CA ALA A 105 -13.80 13.70 -19.11
C ALA A 105 -13.41 12.69 -20.21
N ALA A 106 -13.32 11.40 -19.85
CA ALA A 106 -13.61 10.26 -20.73
C ALA A 106 -13.64 8.92 -19.95
N ALA A 107 -14.87 8.44 -19.72
CA ALA A 107 -15.39 7.05 -19.67
C ALA A 107 -14.77 5.97 -18.73
N PRO A 108 -15.61 5.22 -17.97
CA PRO A 108 -15.19 4.08 -17.16
C PRO A 108 -15.08 2.77 -17.97
N ARG A 109 -14.09 1.92 -17.64
CA ARG A 109 -14.05 0.51 -18.04
C ARG A 109 -14.55 -0.38 -16.90
N ARG A 110 -15.47 -1.26 -17.28
CA ARG A 110 -16.16 -2.32 -16.53
C ARG A 110 -15.19 -3.36 -15.94
N PRO A 111 -15.42 -3.87 -14.71
CA PRO A 111 -14.77 -5.08 -14.22
C PRO A 111 -15.56 -6.33 -14.66
N GLU A 112 -14.83 -7.33 -15.15
CA GLU A 112 -15.30 -8.66 -15.48
C GLU A 112 -14.97 -9.59 -14.30
N ALA A 113 -15.97 -10.33 -13.83
CA ALA A 113 -15.86 -11.38 -12.83
C ALA A 113 -16.19 -12.73 -13.48
N ALA A 114 -15.36 -13.75 -13.23
CA ALA A 114 -15.65 -15.19 -13.25
C ALA A 114 -14.37 -15.89 -12.72
N GLU A 115 -14.30 -16.41 -11.49
CA GLU A 115 -14.97 -17.58 -10.91
C GLU A 115 -14.39 -18.92 -11.38
N VAL A 116 -13.79 -19.67 -10.43
CA VAL A 116 -13.77 -21.14 -10.41
C VAL A 116 -13.83 -21.65 -8.96
N ALA A 117 -14.99 -22.22 -8.64
CA ALA A 117 -15.31 -23.13 -7.53
C ALA A 117 -14.52 -24.46 -7.64
N ALA A 118 -14.40 -25.42 -6.71
CA ALA A 118 -15.02 -25.79 -5.43
C ALA A 118 -14.11 -26.86 -4.76
N THR A 119 -14.29 -27.19 -3.47
CA THR A 119 -14.64 -28.54 -2.90
C THR A 119 -14.34 -28.63 -1.38
N GLU A 120 -15.29 -29.21 -0.65
CA GLU A 120 -15.51 -29.33 0.82
C GLU A 120 -14.70 -30.46 1.58
N PRO A 121 -14.83 -30.61 2.93
CA PRO A 121 -13.83 -31.14 3.90
C PRO A 121 -14.00 -32.63 4.29
N PRO A 122 -13.21 -33.17 5.28
CA PRO A 122 -13.66 -33.26 6.69
C PRO A 122 -12.56 -33.19 7.80
N ALA A 123 -13.02 -33.09 9.07
CA ALA A 123 -12.33 -32.96 10.38
C ALA A 123 -11.67 -34.29 10.91
N PRO A 124 -11.12 -34.48 12.15
CA PRO A 124 -11.50 -33.91 13.48
C PRO A 124 -10.40 -33.62 14.58
N GLU A 125 -10.83 -32.80 15.57
CA GLU A 125 -10.63 -32.81 17.05
C GLU A 125 -9.24 -32.87 17.75
N VAL A 126 -8.95 -31.91 18.66
CA VAL A 126 -8.68 -32.12 20.13
C VAL A 126 -8.84 -30.82 20.98
N THR A 127 -9.79 -30.86 21.94
CA THR A 127 -9.88 -30.29 23.33
C THR A 127 -9.58 -28.82 23.72
N GLU A 128 -10.67 -28.12 24.05
CA GLU A 128 -11.04 -27.39 25.30
C GLU A 128 -10.02 -26.54 26.10
N ALA A 129 -10.27 -25.21 26.12
CA ALA A 129 -10.20 -24.34 27.30
C ALA A 129 -11.08 -23.08 27.09
N ASP A 130 -12.00 -22.83 28.02
CA ASP A 130 -12.97 -21.72 28.08
C ASP A 130 -12.39 -20.31 27.81
N PRO A 131 -12.99 -19.49 26.91
CA PRO A 131 -12.81 -18.05 26.91
C PRO A 131 -14.04 -17.31 27.49
N ALA A 132 -13.78 -16.40 28.44
CA ALA A 132 -14.76 -15.44 28.96
C ALA A 132 -15.44 -14.64 27.82
N PRO A 133 -16.74 -14.32 27.91
CA PRO A 133 -17.45 -13.65 26.82
C PRO A 133 -16.97 -12.20 26.64
N LEU A 134 -16.44 -11.90 25.46
CA LEU A 134 -15.98 -10.58 24.98
C LEU A 134 -17.08 -9.83 24.20
N VAL A 135 -18.35 -10.06 24.52
CA VAL A 135 -19.44 -9.34 23.87
C VAL A 135 -19.69 -8.07 24.68
N LYS A 136 -19.17 -6.94 24.18
CA LYS A 136 -19.70 -5.62 24.57
C LYS A 136 -21.11 -5.56 23.98
N GLU A 137 -22.11 -5.49 24.86
CA GLU A 137 -23.49 -5.23 24.48
C GLU A 137 -23.52 -4.09 23.46
N GLY A 138 -24.15 -4.33 22.31
CA GLY A 138 -24.14 -3.39 21.19
C GLY A 138 -24.69 -2.04 21.63
N ASP A 139 -24.03 -0.97 21.19
CA ASP A 139 -24.49 0.39 21.45
C ASP A 139 -25.91 0.54 20.86
N ALA A 140 -26.88 0.92 21.69
CA ALA A 140 -28.30 1.03 21.31
C ALA A 140 -28.55 1.98 20.13
N GLU A 141 -27.59 2.85 19.82
CA GLU A 141 -27.59 3.72 18.63
C GLU A 141 -27.41 2.93 17.33
N PHE A 142 -26.63 1.84 17.35
CA PHE A 142 -26.36 1.02 16.18
C PHE A 142 -27.57 0.15 15.78
N GLU A 143 -28.29 -0.41 16.76
CA GLU A 143 -29.55 -1.12 16.49
C GLU A 143 -30.63 -0.21 15.91
N LYS A 144 -30.66 1.06 16.36
CA LYS A 144 -31.59 2.06 15.83
C LYS A 144 -31.28 2.44 14.38
N LEU A 145 -30.00 2.56 14.03
CA LEU A 145 -29.57 2.81 12.65
C LEU A 145 -29.87 1.63 11.73
N LEU A 146 -29.67 0.39 12.21
CA LEU A 146 -29.97 -0.81 11.43
C LEU A 146 -31.47 -0.95 11.14
N ALA A 147 -32.32 -0.62 12.12
CA ALA A 147 -33.78 -0.60 11.95
C ALA A 147 -34.25 0.51 10.99
N GLU A 148 -33.55 1.65 10.98
CA GLU A 148 -33.83 2.75 10.06
C GLU A 148 -33.43 2.39 8.62
N GLU A 149 -32.31 1.68 8.42
CA GLU A 149 -31.93 1.13 7.11
C GLU A 149 -32.89 0.04 6.62
N GLU A 150 -33.32 -0.89 7.48
CA GLU A 150 -34.27 -1.95 7.12
C GLU A 150 -35.64 -1.37 6.70
N ALA A 151 -36.08 -0.28 7.35
CA ALA A 151 -37.30 0.44 6.97
C ALA A 151 -37.17 1.15 5.60
N ILE A 152 -35.98 1.70 5.29
CA ILE A 152 -35.69 2.29 3.98
C ILE A 152 -35.69 1.21 2.89
N GLU A 153 -35.09 0.05 3.14
CA GLU A 153 -35.05 -1.08 2.21
C GLU A 153 -36.44 -1.67 1.95
N ALA A 154 -37.27 -1.84 3.00
CA ALA A 154 -38.65 -2.29 2.84
C ALA A 154 -39.46 -1.31 1.98
N SER A 155 -39.31 -0.01 2.22
CA SER A 155 -39.97 1.05 1.44
C SER A 155 -39.49 1.11 -0.02
N THR A 156 -38.20 0.92 -0.27
CA THR A 156 -37.64 0.92 -1.64
C THR A 156 -37.97 -0.36 -2.41
N LYS A 157 -38.19 -1.48 -1.72
CA LYS A 157 -38.59 -2.76 -2.32
C LYS A 157 -40.06 -2.76 -2.78
N GLU A 158 -40.95 -2.09 -2.05
CA GLU A 158 -42.37 -1.96 -2.42
C GLU A 158 -42.60 -0.97 -3.59
N ASN A 159 -41.73 0.03 -3.76
CA ASN A 159 -41.93 1.10 -4.76
C ASN A 159 -41.20 0.89 -6.10
N HIS A 160 -40.63 -0.30 -6.35
CA HIS A 160 -40.06 -0.64 -7.67
C HIS A 160 -41.17 -1.16 -8.61
N GLU A 161 -42.00 -0.27 -9.14
CA GLU A 161 -42.73 -0.59 -10.37
C GLU A 161 -41.82 -0.22 -11.54
N THR A 162 -41.11 -1.22 -12.08
CA THR A 162 -40.46 -1.07 -13.37
C THR A 162 -41.55 -0.88 -14.42
N PRO A 163 -41.55 0.22 -15.21
CA PRO A 163 -42.55 0.40 -16.24
C PRO A 163 -42.42 -0.72 -17.27
N HIS A 164 -43.44 -1.57 -17.34
CA HIS A 164 -43.48 -2.70 -18.26
C HIS A 164 -43.83 -2.21 -19.67
N PHE A 165 -42.82 -1.94 -20.50
CA PHE A 165 -43.05 -1.73 -21.93
C PHE A 165 -43.37 -3.07 -22.61
N ARG A 166 -44.61 -3.24 -23.08
CA ARG A 166 -44.98 -4.37 -23.94
C ARG A 166 -44.36 -4.17 -25.32
N GLY A 167 -43.66 -5.18 -25.83
CA GLY A 167 -43.19 -5.21 -27.22
C GLY A 167 -44.37 -5.38 -28.16
N GLY A 168 -44.99 -4.29 -28.59
CA GLY A 168 -46.11 -4.34 -29.52
C GLY A 168 -46.87 -3.04 -29.77
N ASP A 169 -46.82 -2.05 -28.88
CA ASP A 169 -47.45 -0.75 -29.14
C ASP A 169 -46.44 0.17 -29.87
N GLY A 170 -46.30 -0.08 -31.17
CA GLY A 170 -45.62 0.80 -32.11
C GLY A 170 -46.55 1.89 -32.65
N ASP A 171 -45.98 3.05 -32.98
CA ASP A 171 -45.93 3.71 -34.30
C ASP A 171 -45.20 5.06 -34.16
#